data_AF-A0A9E3AMV9-F1
#
_entry.id   AF-A0A9E3AMV9-F1
#
_cell.length_a   1.000
_cell.length_b   1.000
_cell.length_c   1.000
_cell.angle_alpha   90.00
_cell.angle_beta   90.00
_cell.angle_gamma   90.00
#
_symmetry.space_group_name_H-M   'P 1'
#
loop_
_entity.id
_entity.type
_entity.pdbx_description
1 polymer ?
#
loop_
_entity_poly.entity_id
_entity_poly.type
_entity_poly.pdbx_seq_one_letter_code
_entity_poly.pdbx_strand_id
1 'polypeptide(L)'
;MNAAASSPDTERDALKRAAAEAAAQLVENDMVVGLGSGSTAAFAVEALARRQRQGLRFVGIPTSERTAAQAKAADIPLTSFSEYRQIDLTIDGADEVERGTLNLIKGLGGALLREKIVAAASHRLAIVVDRTKLVDRLGERTPVPVEVVAFGIEATRESLEVIGASTHMRMSSGAPFVSDSGNRILDCDFGPIADPARLDERIRRIVGVVESGLFISRADPVFVADAAGVHRLCSARAHRGSPPILVIMGVSGSGKSTIAEELAARLGWPFEEGDTLHPESNITKMHAGIPLTDADRGPWLERVAAWIDRQRAMKQPGIITCSALKRAYRQIIIGDRPEVRLVYLRLGRDLMAEHLSGRQGHSMPAALLRSQIDTLEEPDPSEDPLTVDVRAPATYLANEIIRLLGASATVAGGNSLRRRKAYGEHDCSVDPDTPIPTTSFADDEFPLP
;
A
#
# COMPACT_ATOMS: atom_id res chain seq x y z
N MET A 1 -20.07 -44.89 21.43
CA MET A 1 -18.80 -44.15 21.43
C MET A 1 -19.15 -42.70 21.13
N ASN A 2 -19.22 -41.85 22.15
CA ASN A 2 -19.49 -40.43 21.97
C ASN A 2 -18.23 -39.77 21.41
N ALA A 3 -18.30 -39.26 20.19
CA ALA A 3 -17.36 -38.26 19.72
C ALA A 3 -17.52 -37.04 20.64
N ALA A 4 -16.54 -36.79 21.51
CA ALA A 4 -16.52 -35.57 22.30
C ALA A 4 -16.45 -34.39 21.33
N ALA A 5 -17.50 -33.58 21.28
CA ALA A 5 -17.50 -32.34 20.53
C ALA A 5 -16.34 -31.48 21.01
N SER A 6 -15.44 -31.08 20.10
CA SER A 6 -14.36 -30.14 20.37
C SER A 6 -14.92 -28.82 20.90
N SER A 7 -14.21 -28.17 21.83
CA SER A 7 -14.64 -26.87 22.32
C SER A 7 -14.49 -25.80 21.22
N PRO A 8 -15.33 -24.75 21.20
CA PRO A 8 -15.26 -23.70 20.18
C PRO A 8 -13.88 -23.02 20.06
N ASP A 9 -13.13 -22.95 21.16
CA ASP A 9 -11.78 -22.39 21.17
C ASP A 9 -10.76 -23.33 20.49
N THR A 10 -10.89 -24.64 20.69
CA THR A 10 -10.01 -25.63 20.01
C THR A 10 -10.26 -25.67 18.50
N GLU A 11 -11.50 -25.51 18.05
CA GLU A 11 -11.83 -25.44 16.62
C GLU A 11 -11.28 -24.16 15.98
N ARG A 12 -11.42 -23.02 16.65
CA ARG A 12 -10.90 -21.74 16.15
C ARG A 12 -9.37 -21.74 16.06
N ASP A 13 -8.70 -22.31 17.05
CA ASP A 13 -7.25 -22.43 17.04
C ASP A 13 -6.76 -23.39 15.94
N ALA A 14 -7.52 -24.45 15.62
CA ALA A 14 -7.23 -25.30 14.47
C ALA A 14 -7.32 -24.51 13.14
N LEU A 15 -8.34 -23.65 12.97
CA LEU A 15 -8.46 -22.78 11.80
C LEU A 15 -7.29 -21.79 11.70
N LYS A 16 -6.96 -21.11 12.80
CA LYS A 16 -5.80 -20.20 12.86
C LYS A 16 -4.50 -20.90 12.48
N ARG A 17 -4.29 -22.11 13.00
CA ARG A 17 -3.13 -22.95 12.69
C ARG A 17 -3.08 -23.33 11.21
N ALA A 18 -4.20 -23.72 10.61
CA ALA A 18 -4.27 -24.07 9.20
C ALA A 18 -3.92 -22.87 8.28
N ALA A 19 -4.48 -21.68 8.55
CA ALA A 19 -4.13 -20.46 7.82
C ALA A 19 -2.64 -20.10 7.98
N ALA A 20 -2.12 -20.20 9.21
CA ALA A 20 -0.72 -19.95 9.53
C ALA A 20 0.24 -20.91 8.81
N GLU A 21 -0.10 -22.20 8.75
CA GLU A 21 0.70 -23.20 8.05
C GLU A 21 0.73 -22.96 6.54
N ALA A 22 -0.41 -22.59 5.94
CA ALA A 22 -0.48 -22.24 4.52
C ALA A 22 0.37 -20.99 4.20
N ALA A 23 0.30 -19.95 5.04
CA ALA A 23 1.13 -18.76 4.86
C ALA A 23 2.62 -19.05 5.06
N ALA A 24 2.96 -19.89 6.05
CA ALA A 24 4.33 -20.26 6.33
C ALA A 24 5.01 -20.91 5.12
N GLN A 25 4.28 -21.63 4.25
CA GLN A 25 4.84 -22.23 3.02
C GLN A 25 5.42 -21.20 2.03
N LEU A 26 5.04 -19.93 2.13
CA LEU A 26 5.59 -18.86 1.27
C LEU A 26 7.02 -18.47 1.61
N VAL A 27 7.55 -18.87 2.77
CA VAL A 27 8.93 -18.54 3.17
C VAL A 27 9.91 -19.50 2.49
N GLU A 28 10.92 -18.93 1.84
CA GLU A 28 12.00 -19.62 1.16
C GLU A 28 13.33 -19.40 1.90
N ASN A 29 14.37 -20.11 1.47
CA ASN A 29 15.69 -19.92 2.06
C ASN A 29 16.20 -18.49 1.82
N ASP A 30 16.96 -18.00 2.79
CA ASP A 30 17.65 -16.72 2.79
C ASP A 30 16.73 -15.48 2.80
N MET A 31 15.42 -15.68 3.02
CA MET A 31 14.47 -14.59 3.22
C MET A 31 14.65 -13.90 4.58
N VAL A 32 14.42 -12.58 4.59
CA VAL A 32 14.13 -11.79 5.79
C VAL A 32 12.62 -11.79 6.01
N VAL A 33 12.18 -12.29 7.16
CA VAL A 33 10.77 -12.52 7.46
C VAL A 33 10.28 -11.63 8.60
N GLY A 34 9.26 -10.83 8.36
CA GLY A 34 8.55 -10.13 9.44
C GLY A 34 7.67 -11.11 10.21
N LEU A 35 7.88 -11.19 11.53
CA LEU A 35 7.14 -12.08 12.42
C LEU A 35 6.04 -11.27 13.11
N GLY A 36 4.80 -11.50 12.69
CA GLY A 36 3.61 -10.81 13.20
C GLY A 36 3.30 -11.04 14.68
N SER A 37 2.24 -10.41 15.17
CA SER A 37 1.84 -10.44 16.58
C SER A 37 0.38 -10.87 16.76
N GLY A 38 0.11 -11.50 17.90
CA GLY A 38 -1.23 -12.00 18.26
C GLY A 38 -1.39 -13.52 18.11
N SER A 39 -2.56 -14.03 18.50
CA SER A 39 -2.78 -15.49 18.63
C SER A 39 -2.62 -16.25 17.30
N THR A 40 -3.06 -15.69 16.18
CA THR A 40 -2.91 -16.34 14.87
C THR A 40 -1.47 -16.28 14.37
N ALA A 41 -0.79 -15.14 14.52
CA ALA A 41 0.61 -14.98 14.15
C ALA A 41 1.55 -15.88 14.98
N ALA A 42 1.20 -16.15 16.24
CA ALA A 42 1.93 -17.10 17.08
C ALA A 42 1.99 -18.51 16.46
N PHE A 43 0.91 -18.97 15.81
CA PHE A 43 0.94 -20.24 15.07
C PHE A 43 1.82 -20.18 13.82
N ALA A 44 1.96 -19.01 13.19
CA ALA A 44 2.87 -18.84 12.05
C ALA A 44 4.34 -18.93 12.49
N VAL A 45 4.69 -18.32 13.61
CA VAL A 45 6.02 -18.47 14.24
C VAL A 45 6.30 -19.94 14.57
N GLU A 46 5.33 -20.67 15.12
CA GLU A 46 5.46 -22.11 15.40
C GLU A 46 5.67 -22.93 14.12
N ALA A 47 4.91 -22.64 13.06
CA ALA A 47 5.03 -23.31 11.77
C ALA A 47 6.41 -23.05 11.13
N LEU A 48 6.90 -21.81 11.18
CA LEU A 48 8.23 -21.44 10.69
C LEU A 48 9.35 -22.13 11.48
N ALA A 49 9.24 -22.21 12.81
CA ALA A 49 10.20 -22.94 13.64
C ALA A 49 10.26 -24.43 13.28
N ARG A 50 9.11 -25.06 12.99
CA ARG A 50 9.09 -26.46 12.49
C ARG A 50 9.80 -26.59 11.15
N ARG A 51 9.56 -25.68 10.20
CA ARG A 51 10.23 -25.68 8.89
C ARG A 51 11.74 -25.44 9.01
N GLN A 52 12.15 -24.60 9.96
CA GLN A 52 13.57 -24.37 10.26
C GLN A 52 14.25 -25.66 10.74
N ARG A 53 13.61 -26.42 11.64
CA ARG A 53 14.10 -27.74 12.07
C ARG A 53 14.19 -28.75 10.92
N GLN A 54 13.45 -28.53 9.83
CA GLN A 54 13.50 -29.31 8.60
C GLN A 54 14.52 -28.78 7.58
N GLY A 55 15.30 -27.76 7.92
CA GLY A 55 16.39 -27.23 7.09
C GLY A 55 16.11 -25.89 6.40
N LEU A 56 14.95 -25.26 6.62
CA LEU A 56 14.69 -23.89 6.15
C LEU A 56 15.63 -22.91 6.86
N ARG A 57 16.29 -22.04 6.10
CA ARG A 57 17.15 -20.99 6.63
C ARG A 57 16.56 -19.61 6.34
N PHE A 58 16.26 -18.84 7.37
CA PHE A 58 15.73 -17.48 7.24
C PHE A 58 16.09 -16.69 8.51
N VAL A 59 15.91 -15.36 8.47
CA VAL A 59 16.05 -14.49 9.66
C VAL A 59 14.75 -13.73 9.92
N GLY A 60 14.41 -13.53 11.20
CA GLY A 60 13.16 -12.91 11.61
C GLY A 60 13.31 -11.48 12.14
N ILE A 61 12.36 -10.59 11.80
CA ILE A 61 12.18 -9.29 12.45
C ILE A 61 10.82 -9.29 13.17
N PRO A 62 10.77 -9.28 14.51
CA PRO A 62 9.52 -9.38 15.26
C PRO A 62 8.76 -8.06 15.33
N THR A 63 7.42 -8.12 15.30
CA THR A 63 6.55 -6.94 15.46
C THR A 63 6.17 -6.62 16.90
N SER A 64 6.60 -7.42 17.89
CA SER A 64 6.44 -7.12 19.32
C SER A 64 7.50 -7.80 20.17
N GLU A 65 7.67 -7.35 21.42
CA GLU A 65 8.50 -8.04 22.41
C GLU A 65 8.00 -9.45 22.70
N ARG A 66 6.67 -9.66 22.67
CA ARG A 66 6.05 -10.97 22.83
C ARG A 66 6.47 -11.92 21.71
N THR A 67 6.39 -11.47 20.46
CA THR A 67 6.81 -12.27 19.30
C THR A 67 8.31 -12.52 19.31
N ALA A 68 9.12 -11.52 19.71
CA ALA A 68 10.57 -11.69 19.86
C ALA A 68 10.90 -12.79 20.87
N ALA A 69 10.25 -12.79 22.03
CA ALA A 69 10.42 -13.83 23.05
C ALA A 69 10.00 -15.21 22.53
N GLN A 70 8.87 -15.31 21.81
CA GLN A 70 8.42 -16.57 21.22
C GLN A 70 9.41 -17.11 20.17
N ALA A 71 9.90 -16.24 19.28
CA ALA A 71 10.84 -16.62 18.23
C ALA A 71 12.18 -17.10 18.82
N LYS A 72 12.69 -16.40 19.85
CA LYS A 72 13.89 -16.82 20.59
C LYS A 72 13.69 -18.18 21.26
N ALA A 73 12.56 -18.42 21.92
CA ALA A 73 12.25 -19.71 22.55
C ALA A 73 12.11 -20.86 21.54
N ALA A 74 11.88 -20.54 20.25
CA ALA A 74 11.79 -21.49 19.16
C ALA A 74 13.08 -21.60 18.32
N ASP A 75 14.17 -21.00 18.80
CA ASP A 75 15.49 -20.93 18.14
C ASP A 75 15.47 -20.29 16.74
N ILE A 76 14.52 -19.40 16.46
CA ILE A 76 14.51 -18.65 15.19
C ILE A 76 15.56 -17.53 15.26
N PRO A 77 16.52 -17.47 14.31
CA PRO A 77 17.47 -16.36 14.23
C PRO A 77 16.74 -15.03 14.04
N LEU A 78 17.03 -14.06 14.90
CA LEU A 78 16.46 -12.72 14.81
C LEU A 78 17.49 -11.73 14.28
N THR A 79 17.00 -10.73 13.55
CA THR A 79 17.77 -9.58 13.06
C THR A 79 17.01 -8.29 13.34
N SER A 80 17.50 -7.15 12.84
CA SER A 80 16.89 -5.84 13.01
C SER A 80 17.11 -4.92 11.81
N PHE A 81 16.48 -3.74 11.86
CA PHE A 81 16.62 -2.70 10.84
C PHE A 81 18.03 -2.10 10.72
N SER A 82 18.94 -2.36 11.67
CA SER A 82 20.36 -1.99 11.51
C SER A 82 21.09 -2.84 10.48
N GLU A 83 20.62 -4.08 10.26
CA GLU A 83 21.23 -5.03 9.32
C GLU A 83 20.43 -5.11 8.01
N TYR A 84 19.10 -5.23 8.11
CA TYR A 84 18.21 -5.37 6.95
C TYR A 84 17.17 -4.26 6.95
N ARG A 85 17.21 -3.38 5.95
CA ARG A 85 16.22 -2.31 5.76
C ARG A 85 14.99 -2.74 4.96
N GLN A 86 15.03 -3.92 4.36
CA GLN A 86 14.00 -4.46 3.50
C GLN A 86 13.69 -5.90 3.91
N ILE A 87 12.40 -6.24 3.93
CA ILE A 87 11.85 -7.51 4.39
C ILE A 87 11.17 -8.18 3.19
N ASP A 88 11.41 -9.47 2.97
CA ASP A 88 10.84 -10.19 1.82
C ASP A 88 9.35 -10.50 2.02
N LEU A 89 9.02 -10.97 3.21
CA LEU A 89 7.66 -11.36 3.55
C LEU A 89 7.39 -11.12 5.04
N THR A 90 6.29 -10.44 5.35
CA THR A 90 5.73 -10.45 6.71
C THR A 90 4.53 -11.39 6.75
N ILE A 91 4.44 -12.21 7.79
CA ILE A 91 3.24 -12.99 8.10
C ILE A 91 2.63 -12.46 9.39
N ASP A 92 1.39 -11.99 9.35
CA ASP A 92 0.74 -11.37 10.51
C ASP A 92 -0.77 -11.65 10.56
N GLY A 93 -1.39 -11.44 11.72
CA GLY A 93 -2.84 -11.49 11.88
C GLY A 93 -3.54 -10.17 11.55
N ALA A 94 -4.87 -10.20 11.52
CA ALA A 94 -5.70 -9.00 11.49
C ALA A 94 -6.90 -9.13 12.44
N ASP A 95 -7.39 -7.98 12.91
CA ASP A 95 -8.57 -7.89 13.76
C ASP A 95 -9.85 -7.82 12.91
N GLU A 96 -9.78 -7.11 11.78
CA GLU A 96 -10.76 -7.18 10.68
C GLU A 96 -10.06 -7.18 9.32
N VAL A 97 -10.71 -7.81 8.34
CA VAL A 97 -10.33 -7.77 6.92
C VAL A 97 -11.55 -7.41 6.08
N GLU A 98 -11.49 -6.29 5.38
CA GLU A 98 -12.55 -5.84 4.48
C GLU A 98 -12.59 -6.67 3.21
N ARG A 99 -13.76 -7.22 2.88
CA ARG A 99 -13.97 -7.95 1.63
C ARG A 99 -13.76 -7.05 0.42
N GLY A 100 -13.17 -7.60 -0.63
CA GLY A 100 -12.87 -6.88 -1.87
C GLY A 100 -11.56 -6.10 -1.80
N THR A 101 -11.44 -5.14 -0.87
CA THR A 101 -10.23 -4.28 -0.79
C THR A 101 -9.05 -4.97 -0.09
N LEU A 102 -9.34 -5.88 0.86
CA LEU A 102 -8.40 -6.46 1.80
C LEU A 102 -7.68 -5.43 2.69
N ASN A 103 -8.29 -4.27 2.91
CA ASN A 103 -7.87 -3.35 3.96
C ASN A 103 -8.09 -4.00 5.34
N LEU A 104 -7.29 -3.60 6.33
CA LEU A 104 -7.31 -4.23 7.66
C LEU A 104 -7.54 -3.21 8.77
N ILE A 105 -8.19 -3.67 9.84
CA ILE A 105 -7.95 -3.16 11.19
C ILE A 105 -7.00 -4.13 11.89
N LYS A 106 -5.97 -3.58 12.54
CA LYS A 106 -4.97 -4.26 13.36
C LYS A 106 -4.71 -3.47 14.63
N GLY A 107 -4.08 -4.11 15.61
CA GLY A 107 -3.55 -3.43 16.79
C GLY A 107 -4.30 -3.69 18.08
N LEU A 108 -5.33 -4.54 18.12
CA LEU A 108 -5.96 -4.93 19.39
C LEU A 108 -4.97 -5.57 20.37
N GLY A 109 -3.93 -6.22 19.84
CA GLY A 109 -2.82 -6.77 20.63
C GLY A 109 -1.83 -5.75 21.19
N GLY A 110 -1.93 -4.47 20.78
CA GLY A 110 -1.10 -3.37 21.28
C GLY A 110 0.21 -3.12 20.54
N ALA A 111 0.45 -3.80 19.41
CA ALA A 111 1.71 -3.74 18.66
C ALA A 111 1.60 -2.99 17.31
N LEU A 112 0.54 -2.21 17.11
CA LEU A 112 0.17 -1.65 15.78
C LEU A 112 1.30 -0.88 15.10
N LEU A 113 2.08 -0.09 15.87
CA LEU A 113 3.14 0.73 15.29
C LEU A 113 4.26 -0.14 14.73
N ARG A 114 4.75 -1.09 15.54
CA ARG A 114 5.81 -2.01 15.12
C ARG A 114 5.33 -2.94 13.99
N GLU A 115 4.09 -3.42 14.06
CA GLU A 115 3.44 -4.16 12.97
C GLU A 115 3.43 -3.34 11.67
N LYS A 116 3.07 -2.05 11.73
CA LYS A 116 3.01 -1.20 10.54
C LYS A 116 4.38 -0.85 9.99
N ILE A 117 5.38 -0.63 10.85
CA ILE A 117 6.77 -0.40 10.43
C ILE A 117 7.31 -1.62 9.66
N VAL A 118 7.15 -2.82 10.23
CA VAL A 118 7.59 -4.08 9.60
C VAL A 118 6.83 -4.33 8.30
N ALA A 119 5.50 -4.16 8.30
CA ALA A 119 4.69 -4.26 7.10
C ALA A 119 5.10 -3.25 6.01
N ALA A 120 5.49 -2.04 6.38
CA ALA A 120 5.95 -1.01 5.43
C ALA A 120 7.34 -1.26 4.85
N ALA A 121 8.19 -1.97 5.58
CA ALA A 121 9.48 -2.43 5.08
C ALA A 121 9.38 -3.74 4.27
N SER A 122 8.20 -4.35 4.19
CA SER A 122 8.00 -5.64 3.53
C SER A 122 7.60 -5.53 2.07
N HIS A 123 8.19 -6.36 1.23
CA HIS A 123 7.74 -6.56 -0.16
C HIS A 123 6.34 -7.17 -0.23
N ARG A 124 6.01 -8.05 0.73
CA ARG A 124 4.73 -8.75 0.80
C ARG A 124 4.26 -8.83 2.25
N LEU A 125 2.96 -8.62 2.48
CA LEU A 125 2.32 -8.81 3.78
C LEU A 125 1.26 -9.90 3.65
N ALA A 126 1.61 -11.12 4.04
CA ALA A 126 0.65 -12.20 4.15
C ALA A 126 -0.14 -12.07 5.45
N ILE A 127 -1.48 -12.03 5.33
CA ILE A 127 -2.37 -11.99 6.49
C ILE A 127 -2.98 -13.35 6.74
N VAL A 128 -3.01 -13.78 8.00
CA VAL A 128 -3.58 -15.05 8.43
C VAL A 128 -4.77 -14.80 9.36
N VAL A 129 -5.94 -15.27 8.95
CA VAL A 129 -7.18 -15.09 9.72
C VAL A 129 -8.08 -16.31 9.62
N ASP A 130 -8.95 -16.48 10.60
CA ASP A 130 -10.15 -17.32 10.44
C ASP A 130 -11.29 -16.49 9.82
N ARG A 131 -12.28 -17.16 9.24
CA ARG A 131 -13.40 -16.50 8.53
C ARG A 131 -14.18 -15.50 9.37
N THR A 132 -14.15 -15.60 10.71
CA THR A 132 -14.84 -14.63 11.56
C THR A 132 -14.24 -13.23 11.43
N LYS A 133 -13.01 -13.06 10.94
CA LYS A 133 -12.37 -11.75 10.79
C LYS A 133 -12.76 -10.99 9.51
N LEU A 134 -13.43 -11.65 8.56
CA LEU A 134 -13.91 -10.99 7.34
C LEU A 134 -15.15 -10.11 7.63
N VAL A 135 -15.12 -8.87 7.16
CA VAL A 135 -16.21 -7.88 7.24
C VAL A 135 -16.54 -7.33 5.86
N ASP A 136 -17.75 -6.80 5.70
CA ASP A 136 -18.10 -6.09 4.46
C ASP A 136 -17.50 -4.68 4.46
N ARG A 137 -17.42 -4.03 5.63
CA ARG A 137 -16.71 -2.77 5.87
C ARG A 137 -15.91 -2.80 7.17
N LEU A 138 -14.76 -2.14 7.18
CA LEU A 138 -13.99 -1.96 8.42
C LEU A 138 -14.78 -1.16 9.47
N GLY A 139 -14.58 -1.45 10.75
CA GLY A 139 -15.22 -0.75 11.86
C GLY A 139 -16.62 -1.26 12.20
N GLU A 140 -17.09 -2.31 11.54
CA GLU A 140 -18.40 -2.93 11.83
C GLU A 140 -18.43 -3.58 13.22
N ARG A 141 -17.29 -4.13 13.69
CA ARG A 141 -17.23 -4.89 14.95
C ARG A 141 -16.08 -4.48 15.84
N THR A 142 -15.06 -3.83 15.27
CA THR A 142 -13.80 -3.56 15.95
C THR A 142 -13.48 -2.07 15.90
N PRO A 143 -13.21 -1.42 17.04
CA PRO A 143 -12.71 -0.04 17.03
C PRO A 143 -11.34 0.01 16.37
N VAL A 144 -10.96 1.17 15.82
CA VAL A 144 -9.62 1.43 15.31
C VAL A 144 -8.71 1.77 16.49
N PRO A 145 -7.69 0.96 16.81
CA PRO A 145 -6.69 1.35 17.82
C PRO A 145 -5.87 2.53 17.29
N VAL A 146 -5.69 3.59 18.07
CA VAL A 146 -4.84 4.73 17.72
C VAL A 146 -3.78 4.89 18.80
N GLU A 147 -2.52 4.72 18.42
CA GLU A 147 -1.38 4.94 19.31
C GLU A 147 -1.08 6.44 19.38
N VAL A 148 -1.01 6.97 20.60
CA VAL A 148 -0.87 8.39 20.89
C VAL A 148 0.19 8.62 21.96
N VAL A 149 0.89 9.75 21.87
CA VAL A 149 1.84 10.15 22.91
C VAL A 149 1.10 10.44 24.21
N ALA A 150 1.79 10.29 25.35
CA ALA A 150 1.16 10.49 26.66
C ALA A 150 0.88 11.97 26.98
N PHE A 151 1.69 12.90 26.46
CA PHE A 151 1.54 14.33 26.72
C PHE A 151 0.35 14.91 25.94
N GLY A 152 -0.56 15.61 26.63
CA GLY A 152 -1.72 16.25 25.99
C GLY A 152 -2.72 15.26 25.40
N ILE A 153 -2.83 14.06 25.99
CA ILE A 153 -3.68 12.99 25.48
C ILE A 153 -5.16 13.38 25.47
N GLU A 154 -5.61 14.24 26.40
CA GLU A 154 -6.97 14.78 26.45
C GLU A 154 -7.28 15.62 25.20
N ALA A 155 -6.34 16.46 24.76
CA ALA A 155 -6.51 17.27 23.54
C ALA A 155 -6.45 16.42 22.26
N THR A 156 -5.58 15.40 22.26
CA THR A 156 -5.50 14.42 21.15
C THR A 156 -6.81 13.63 21.05
N ARG A 157 -7.36 13.22 22.20
CA ARG A 157 -8.65 12.54 22.29
C ARG A 157 -9.78 13.40 21.74
N GLU A 158 -9.90 14.65 22.19
CA GLU A 158 -10.93 15.58 21.70
C GLU A 158 -10.82 15.77 20.18
N SER A 159 -9.60 15.86 19.64
CA SER A 159 -9.38 15.96 18.19
C SER A 159 -9.84 14.70 17.42
N LEU A 160 -9.69 13.51 18.00
CA LEU A 160 -10.22 12.26 17.44
C LEU A 160 -11.75 12.24 17.49
N GLU A 161 -12.34 12.72 18.58
CA GLU A 161 -13.80 12.82 18.75
C GLU A 161 -14.42 13.79 17.73
N VAL A 162 -13.76 14.93 17.46
CA VAL A 162 -14.16 15.89 16.43
C VAL A 162 -14.23 15.26 15.03
N ILE A 163 -13.36 14.29 14.73
CA ILE A 163 -13.39 13.61 13.43
C ILE A 163 -14.40 12.45 13.36
N GLY A 164 -15.11 12.18 14.45
CA GLY A 164 -16.22 11.24 14.55
C GLY A 164 -15.96 10.00 15.41
N ALA A 165 -14.88 9.96 16.20
CA ALA A 165 -14.58 8.83 17.06
C ALA A 165 -15.41 8.85 18.36
N SER A 166 -15.87 7.69 18.83
CA SER A 166 -16.08 7.44 20.26
C SER A 166 -14.82 6.79 20.81
N THR A 167 -14.15 7.44 21.77
CA THR A 167 -12.82 7.02 22.20
C THR A 167 -12.83 6.37 23.58
N HIS A 168 -12.03 5.32 23.74
CA HIS A 168 -11.80 4.66 25.02
C HIS A 168 -10.30 4.47 25.26
N MET A 169 -9.80 4.86 26.45
CA MET A 169 -8.43 4.55 26.83
C MET A 169 -8.28 3.04 27.00
N ARG A 170 -7.31 2.45 26.32
CA ARG A 170 -7.00 1.03 26.53
C ARG A 170 -6.40 0.85 27.92
N MET A 171 -6.94 -0.11 28.67
CA MET A 171 -6.50 -0.44 30.02
C MET A 171 -5.89 -1.84 30.06
N SER A 172 -4.89 -2.05 30.92
CA SER A 172 -4.34 -3.35 31.26
C SER A 172 -4.02 -3.40 32.75
N SER A 173 -4.51 -4.43 33.45
CA SER A 173 -4.29 -4.62 34.89
C SER A 173 -4.63 -3.39 35.75
N GLY A 174 -5.68 -2.65 35.37
CA GLY A 174 -6.15 -1.45 36.10
C GLY A 174 -5.40 -0.15 35.79
N ALA A 175 -4.41 -0.16 34.91
CA ALA A 175 -3.67 1.03 34.48
C ALA A 175 -3.80 1.26 32.95
N PRO A 176 -3.56 2.48 32.44
CA PRO A 176 -3.49 2.71 31.00
C PRO A 176 -2.44 1.81 30.36
N PHE A 177 -2.82 1.11 29.29
CA PHE A 177 -1.93 0.25 28.53
C PHE A 177 -0.77 1.05 27.94
N VAL A 178 0.44 0.49 28.02
CA VAL A 178 1.65 1.06 27.45
C VAL A 178 2.11 0.15 26.31
N SER A 179 2.25 0.70 25.10
CA SER A 179 2.75 -0.06 23.95
C SER A 179 4.24 -0.39 24.12
N ASP A 180 4.75 -1.33 23.31
CA ASP A 180 6.19 -1.63 23.24
C ASP A 180 7.05 -0.42 22.81
N SER A 181 6.42 0.67 22.37
CA SER A 181 7.05 1.94 21.98
C SER A 181 6.87 3.04 23.05
N GLY A 182 6.29 2.72 24.21
CA GLY A 182 6.14 3.63 25.35
C GLY A 182 4.90 4.53 25.32
N ASN A 183 4.05 4.42 24.29
CA ASN A 183 2.90 5.28 24.07
C ASN A 183 1.62 4.75 24.73
N ARG A 184 0.51 5.47 24.59
CA ARG A 184 -0.84 5.04 24.98
C ARG A 184 -1.66 4.64 23.76
N ILE A 185 -2.73 3.89 23.96
CA ILE A 185 -3.67 3.54 22.89
C ILE A 185 -5.07 4.01 23.25
N LEU A 186 -5.68 4.74 22.33
CA LEU A 186 -7.11 5.06 22.33
C LEU A 186 -7.81 4.13 21.34
N ASP A 187 -8.71 3.29 21.83
CA ASP A 187 -9.61 2.50 21.00
C ASP A 187 -10.73 3.41 20.49
N CYS A 188 -10.72 3.70 19.19
CA CYS A 188 -11.58 4.69 18.55
C CYS A 188 -12.65 4.00 17.69
N ASP A 189 -13.89 4.00 18.14
CA ASP A 189 -15.02 3.50 17.37
C ASP A 189 -15.55 4.58 16.42
N PHE A 190 -15.59 4.28 15.13
CA PHE A 190 -16.12 5.14 14.07
C PHE A 190 -17.39 4.55 13.42
N GLY A 191 -17.85 3.39 13.91
CA GLY A 191 -18.80 2.54 13.20
C GLY A 191 -18.26 2.06 11.84
N PRO A 192 -19.14 1.54 10.95
CA PRO A 192 -18.76 1.11 9.61
C PRO A 192 -18.12 2.25 8.79
N ILE A 193 -16.87 2.05 8.40
CA ILE A 193 -16.03 3.07 7.78
C ILE A 193 -16.26 3.06 6.27
N ALA A 194 -16.80 4.16 5.72
CA ALA A 194 -17.06 4.28 4.29
C ALA A 194 -15.80 4.47 3.45
N ASP A 195 -14.80 5.18 3.98
CA ASP A 195 -13.52 5.46 3.31
C ASP A 195 -12.35 5.30 4.30
N PRO A 196 -11.83 4.06 4.46
CA PRO A 196 -10.74 3.78 5.39
C PRO A 196 -9.46 4.56 5.08
N ALA A 197 -9.17 4.83 3.81
CA ALA A 197 -7.97 5.57 3.40
C ALA A 197 -8.04 7.02 3.85
N ARG A 198 -9.19 7.68 3.63
CA ARG A 198 -9.40 9.06 4.06
C ARG A 198 -9.46 9.18 5.58
N LEU A 199 -10.04 8.20 6.27
CA LEU A 199 -10.05 8.20 7.74
C LEU A 199 -8.63 8.08 8.31
N ASP A 200 -7.82 7.16 7.80
CA ASP A 200 -6.42 7.00 8.22
C ASP A 200 -5.62 8.31 8.05
N GLU A 201 -5.78 8.99 6.91
CA GLU A 201 -5.13 10.28 6.67
C GLU A 201 -5.58 11.37 7.66
N ARG A 202 -6.87 11.42 8.00
CA ARG A 202 -7.40 12.37 8.99
C ARG A 202 -6.82 12.09 10.38
N ILE A 203 -6.74 10.82 10.78
CA ILE A 203 -6.15 10.40 12.06
C ILE A 203 -4.67 10.81 12.13
N ARG A 204 -3.87 10.49 11.10
CA ARG A 204 -2.43 10.79 11.07
C ARG A 204 -2.08 12.29 11.05
N ARG A 205 -3.04 13.16 10.73
CA ARG A 205 -2.85 14.63 10.76
C ARG A 205 -3.01 15.25 12.15
N ILE A 206 -3.55 14.50 13.11
CA ILE A 206 -3.78 14.99 14.47
C ILE A 206 -2.44 14.99 15.23
N VAL A 207 -2.04 16.16 15.71
CA VAL A 207 -0.84 16.29 16.56
C VAL A 207 -1.03 15.48 17.84
N GLY A 208 -0.05 14.64 18.16
CA GLY A 208 -0.12 13.71 19.30
C GLY A 208 -0.45 12.27 18.90
N VAL A 209 -1.04 12.06 17.72
CA VAL A 209 -1.16 10.72 17.13
C VAL A 209 0.21 10.25 16.63
N VAL A 210 0.57 9.03 16.99
CA VAL A 210 1.76 8.34 16.51
C VAL A 210 1.42 7.50 15.28
N GLU A 211 0.40 6.64 15.39
CA GLU A 211 -0.08 5.79 14.28
C GLU A 211 -1.48 5.20 14.57
N SER A 212 -2.17 4.74 13.53
CA SER A 212 -3.50 4.10 13.58
C SER A 212 -3.44 2.59 13.30
N GLY A 213 -4.48 1.87 13.69
CA GLY A 213 -4.68 0.46 13.36
C GLY A 213 -5.18 0.20 11.95
N LEU A 214 -5.33 1.23 11.10
CA LEU A 214 -5.77 1.07 9.70
C LEU A 214 -4.59 0.71 8.80
N PHE A 215 -4.65 -0.46 8.16
CA PHE A 215 -3.64 -0.93 7.21
C PHE A 215 -4.27 -0.98 5.81
N ILE A 216 -4.03 0.08 5.04
CA ILE A 216 -4.70 0.33 3.76
C ILE A 216 -3.85 -0.17 2.60
N SER A 217 -4.43 -0.99 1.72
CA SER A 217 -3.77 -1.52 0.50
C SER A 217 -2.40 -2.18 0.75
N ARG A 218 -2.25 -2.92 1.85
CA ARG A 218 -0.99 -3.62 2.19
C ARG A 218 -1.07 -5.14 2.10
N ALA A 219 -2.22 -5.73 2.39
CA ALA A 219 -2.34 -7.19 2.51
C ALA A 219 -2.31 -7.90 1.15
N ASP A 220 -1.32 -8.75 0.93
CA ASP A 220 -1.31 -9.75 -0.15
C ASP A 220 -0.30 -10.88 0.12
N PRO A 221 -0.75 -12.15 0.21
CA PRO A 221 -2.15 -12.61 0.18
C PRO A 221 -2.81 -12.61 1.58
N VAL A 222 -4.13 -12.73 1.64
CA VAL A 222 -4.87 -13.07 2.87
C VAL A 222 -5.28 -14.54 2.84
N PHE A 223 -4.80 -15.32 3.81
CA PHE A 223 -5.21 -16.69 4.05
C PHE A 223 -6.35 -16.73 5.05
N VAL A 224 -7.50 -17.25 4.60
CA VAL A 224 -8.72 -17.38 5.39
C VAL A 224 -9.02 -18.85 5.62
N ALA A 225 -9.00 -19.29 6.88
CA ALA A 225 -9.43 -20.64 7.23
C ALA A 225 -10.91 -20.69 7.65
N ASP A 226 -11.63 -21.67 7.12
CA ASP A 226 -12.96 -22.07 7.55
C ASP A 226 -13.16 -23.59 7.52
N ALA A 227 -14.38 -24.06 7.80
CA ALA A 227 -14.70 -25.48 7.83
C ALA A 227 -14.49 -26.19 6.47
N ALA A 228 -14.44 -25.47 5.35
CA ALA A 228 -14.18 -26.03 4.03
C ALA A 228 -12.68 -26.08 3.69
N GLY A 229 -11.82 -25.41 4.47
CA GLY A 229 -10.37 -25.42 4.31
C GLY A 229 -9.77 -24.02 4.35
N VAL A 230 -8.57 -23.88 3.77
CA VAL A 230 -7.85 -22.60 3.69
C VAL A 230 -8.02 -22.00 2.30
N HIS A 231 -8.56 -20.79 2.25
CA HIS A 231 -8.79 -20.02 1.04
C HIS A 231 -7.76 -18.90 0.95
N ARG A 232 -7.15 -18.73 -0.23
CA ARG A 232 -6.21 -17.65 -0.49
C ARG A 232 -6.91 -16.53 -1.25
N LEU A 233 -7.14 -15.40 -0.58
CA LEU A 233 -7.58 -14.17 -1.21
C LEU A 233 -6.33 -13.37 -1.60
N CYS A 234 -6.29 -12.86 -2.83
CA CYS A 234 -5.23 -11.97 -3.27
C CYS A 234 -5.82 -10.58 -3.46
N SER A 235 -5.09 -9.55 -3.04
CA SER A 235 -5.48 -8.18 -3.36
C SER A 235 -5.07 -7.88 -4.79
N ALA A 236 -5.97 -7.27 -5.57
CA ALA A 236 -5.58 -6.63 -6.82
C ALA A 236 -4.74 -5.35 -6.58
N ARG A 237 -4.61 -4.90 -5.32
CA ARG A 237 -4.06 -3.59 -4.92
C ARG A 237 -2.70 -3.60 -4.26
N ALA A 238 -2.24 -4.73 -3.69
CA ALA A 238 -0.96 -4.72 -2.99
C ALA A 238 0.18 -4.60 -4.01
N HIS A 239 0.97 -3.52 -3.92
CA HIS A 239 2.20 -3.41 -4.69
C HIS A 239 3.10 -4.62 -4.41
N ARG A 240 3.14 -5.54 -5.37
CA ARG A 240 3.89 -6.78 -5.32
C ARG A 240 5.38 -6.54 -5.53
N GLY A 241 6.04 -5.88 -4.58
CA GLY A 241 7.51 -5.76 -4.52
C GLY A 241 8.23 -5.25 -5.78
N SER A 242 7.50 -4.76 -6.79
CA SER A 242 7.98 -4.27 -8.09
C SER A 242 7.40 -2.89 -8.30
N PRO A 243 8.16 -1.96 -8.91
CA PRO A 243 7.66 -0.62 -9.11
C PRO A 243 6.40 -0.63 -10.00
N PRO A 244 5.38 0.17 -9.66
CA PRO A 244 4.09 0.09 -10.33
C PRO A 244 4.11 0.76 -11.70
N ILE A 245 3.18 0.33 -12.56
CA ILE A 245 2.95 0.90 -13.88
C ILE A 245 1.54 1.50 -13.92
N LEU A 246 1.44 2.79 -14.23
CA LEU A 246 0.16 3.49 -14.33
C LEU A 246 -0.30 3.55 -15.77
N VAL A 247 -1.54 3.14 -16.02
CA VAL A 247 -2.23 3.37 -17.29
C VAL A 247 -3.20 4.55 -17.09
N ILE A 248 -2.86 5.72 -17.63
CA ILE A 248 -3.71 6.91 -17.57
C ILE A 248 -4.73 6.84 -18.71
N MET A 249 -5.99 6.60 -18.35
CA MET A 249 -7.09 6.36 -19.27
C MET A 249 -8.13 7.47 -19.19
N GLY A 250 -8.71 7.78 -20.35
CA GLY A 250 -9.82 8.71 -20.51
C GLY A 250 -10.08 8.99 -21.99
N VAL A 251 -11.23 9.57 -22.30
CA VAL A 251 -11.53 10.05 -23.67
C VAL A 251 -10.56 11.18 -24.04
N SER A 252 -10.46 11.50 -25.32
CA SER A 252 -9.67 12.64 -25.80
C SER A 252 -10.14 13.93 -25.12
N GLY A 253 -9.21 14.82 -24.80
CA GLY A 253 -9.50 16.06 -24.05
C GLY A 253 -9.67 15.89 -22.53
N SER A 254 -9.63 14.68 -21.98
CA SER A 254 -9.68 14.46 -20.51
C SER A 254 -8.41 14.90 -19.75
N GLY A 255 -7.36 15.33 -20.45
CA GLY A 255 -6.09 15.75 -19.82
C GLY A 255 -5.11 14.60 -19.52
N LYS A 256 -5.26 13.43 -20.17
CA LYS A 256 -4.37 12.27 -20.01
C LYS A 256 -2.87 12.63 -20.04
N SER A 257 -2.40 13.22 -21.14
CA SER A 257 -0.99 13.57 -21.33
C SER A 257 -0.53 14.60 -20.30
N THR A 258 -1.34 15.64 -20.07
CA THR A 258 -1.02 16.68 -19.06
C THR A 258 -0.87 16.11 -17.65
N ILE A 259 -1.78 15.21 -17.23
CA ILE A 259 -1.69 14.56 -15.91
C ILE A 259 -0.53 13.57 -15.88
N ALA A 260 -0.30 12.80 -16.95
CA ALA A 260 0.81 11.86 -17.05
C ALA A 260 2.17 12.56 -16.96
N GLU A 261 2.35 13.69 -17.65
CA GLU A 261 3.55 14.54 -17.57
C GLU A 261 3.76 15.09 -16.17
N GLU A 262 2.70 15.61 -15.53
CA GLU A 262 2.78 16.13 -14.15
C GLU A 262 3.15 15.02 -13.15
N LEU A 263 2.56 13.83 -13.31
CA LEU A 263 2.90 12.65 -12.50
C LEU A 263 4.35 12.21 -12.74
N ALA A 264 4.80 12.15 -13.99
CA ALA A 264 6.16 11.77 -14.35
C ALA A 264 7.19 12.74 -13.78
N ALA A 265 6.93 14.06 -13.86
CA ALA A 265 7.79 15.10 -13.31
C ALA A 265 7.92 14.98 -11.78
N ARG A 266 6.82 14.65 -11.08
CA ARG A 266 6.80 14.53 -9.61
C ARG A 266 7.38 13.22 -9.11
N LEU A 267 7.10 12.11 -9.80
CA LEU A 267 7.52 10.77 -9.39
C LEU A 267 8.91 10.41 -9.92
N GLY A 268 9.41 11.12 -10.93
CA GLY A 268 10.64 10.78 -11.64
C GLY A 268 10.52 9.48 -12.45
N TRP A 269 9.31 9.11 -12.86
CA TRP A 269 9.05 7.84 -13.58
C TRP A 269 9.11 8.03 -15.09
N PRO A 270 9.56 7.01 -15.85
CA PRO A 270 9.45 7.01 -17.30
C PRO A 270 7.99 7.18 -17.75
N PHE A 271 7.78 8.07 -18.71
CA PHE A 271 6.48 8.33 -19.33
C PHE A 271 6.50 7.98 -20.81
N GLU A 272 5.48 7.25 -21.25
CA GLU A 272 5.22 6.92 -22.65
C GLU A 272 3.84 7.46 -23.07
N GLU A 273 3.81 8.22 -24.17
CA GLU A 273 2.53 8.65 -24.77
C GLU A 273 2.00 7.52 -25.64
N GLY A 274 0.96 6.81 -25.19
CA GLY A 274 0.47 5.61 -25.88
C GLY A 274 -0.09 5.89 -27.27
N ASP A 275 -0.54 7.12 -27.55
CA ASP A 275 -0.98 7.50 -28.90
C ASP A 275 0.19 7.44 -29.92
N THR A 276 1.45 7.57 -29.48
CA THR A 276 2.64 7.42 -30.34
C THR A 276 2.89 5.98 -30.78
N LEU A 277 2.31 5.00 -30.08
CA LEU A 277 2.47 3.58 -30.38
C LEU A 277 1.53 3.09 -31.49
N HIS A 278 0.62 3.95 -31.97
CA HIS A 278 -0.29 3.58 -33.06
C HIS A 278 0.46 3.18 -34.34
N PRO A 279 -0.02 2.16 -35.08
CA PRO A 279 0.47 1.90 -36.43
C PRO A 279 0.09 3.06 -37.36
N GLU A 280 0.88 3.28 -38.40
CA GLU A 280 0.68 4.35 -39.38
C GLU A 280 -0.73 4.32 -40.01
N SER A 281 -1.27 3.12 -40.25
CA SER A 281 -2.63 2.91 -40.73
C SER A 281 -3.71 3.54 -39.82
N ASN A 282 -3.51 3.50 -38.50
CA ASN A 282 -4.44 4.09 -37.55
C ASN A 282 -4.30 5.61 -37.52
N ILE A 283 -3.06 6.10 -37.57
CA ILE A 283 -2.76 7.53 -37.63
C ILE A 283 -3.43 8.15 -38.86
N THR A 284 -3.30 7.53 -40.04
CA THR A 284 -3.97 7.99 -41.27
C THR A 284 -5.50 8.04 -41.13
N LYS A 285 -6.12 7.00 -40.56
CA LYS A 285 -7.57 6.97 -40.33
C LYS A 285 -8.02 8.09 -39.38
N MET A 286 -7.31 8.29 -38.27
CA MET A 286 -7.64 9.33 -37.30
C MET A 286 -7.47 10.74 -37.88
N HIS A 287 -6.42 10.99 -38.67
CA HIS A 287 -6.25 12.27 -39.38
C HIS A 287 -7.36 12.53 -40.39
N ALA A 288 -7.88 11.49 -41.03
CA ALA A 288 -9.02 11.57 -41.94
C ALA A 288 -10.38 11.69 -41.23
N GLY A 289 -10.42 11.75 -39.89
CA GLY A 289 -11.68 11.81 -39.14
C GLY A 289 -12.41 10.47 -39.03
N ILE A 290 -11.78 9.36 -39.45
CA ILE A 290 -12.38 8.02 -39.50
C ILE A 290 -12.17 7.33 -38.14
N PRO A 291 -13.23 6.93 -37.42
CA PRO A 291 -13.10 6.20 -36.17
C PRO A 291 -12.39 4.85 -36.35
N LEU A 292 -11.53 4.48 -35.39
CA LEU A 292 -10.87 3.18 -35.36
C LEU A 292 -11.82 2.09 -34.86
N THR A 293 -11.88 0.97 -35.57
CA THR A 293 -12.61 -0.23 -35.15
C THR A 293 -11.84 -1.02 -34.09
N ASP A 294 -12.49 -2.02 -33.48
CA ASP A 294 -11.84 -2.93 -32.53
C ASP A 294 -10.65 -3.68 -33.19
N ALA A 295 -10.81 -4.08 -34.45
CA ALA A 295 -9.75 -4.73 -35.23
C ALA A 295 -8.55 -3.79 -35.49
N ASP A 296 -8.83 -2.51 -35.75
CA ASP A 296 -7.77 -1.49 -35.92
C ASP A 296 -6.99 -1.26 -34.62
N ARG A 297 -7.66 -1.35 -33.47
CA ARG A 297 -7.08 -1.08 -32.15
C ARG A 297 -6.22 -2.23 -31.61
N GLY A 298 -6.47 -3.47 -32.04
CA GLY A 298 -5.75 -4.66 -31.57
C GLY A 298 -4.22 -4.52 -31.59
N PRO A 299 -3.60 -4.28 -32.77
CA PRO A 299 -2.14 -4.14 -32.88
C PRO A 299 -1.54 -3.00 -32.05
N TRP A 300 -2.31 -1.94 -31.82
CA TRP A 300 -1.89 -0.82 -30.97
C TRP A 300 -1.88 -1.22 -29.49
N LEU A 301 -2.94 -1.88 -29.02
CA LEU A 301 -3.04 -2.37 -27.64
C LEU A 301 -1.95 -3.40 -27.33
N GLU A 302 -1.58 -4.24 -28.29
CA GLU A 302 -0.45 -5.17 -28.16
C GLU A 302 0.89 -4.44 -27.97
N ARG A 303 1.11 -3.32 -28.66
CA ARG A 303 2.32 -2.49 -28.48
C ARG A 303 2.36 -1.81 -27.11
N VAL A 304 1.21 -1.33 -26.63
CA VAL A 304 1.06 -0.79 -25.26
C VAL A 304 1.37 -1.89 -24.24
N ALA A 305 0.77 -3.07 -24.38
CA ALA A 305 1.04 -4.23 -23.52
C ALA A 305 2.53 -4.63 -23.55
N ALA A 306 3.16 -4.65 -24.72
CA ALA A 306 4.58 -4.96 -24.87
C ALA A 306 5.48 -3.91 -24.19
N TRP A 307 5.10 -2.64 -24.19
CA TRP A 307 5.81 -1.60 -23.42
C TRP A 307 5.69 -1.85 -21.91
N ILE A 308 4.48 -2.14 -21.45
CA ILE A 308 4.21 -2.50 -20.05
C ILE A 308 5.07 -3.71 -19.64
N ASP A 309 5.08 -4.77 -20.44
CA ASP A 309 5.83 -6.00 -20.14
C ASP A 309 7.35 -5.77 -20.13
N ARG A 310 7.88 -4.84 -20.95
CA ARG A 310 9.29 -4.43 -20.85
C ARG A 310 9.61 -3.73 -19.53
N GLN A 311 8.78 -2.77 -19.10
CA GLN A 311 8.96 -2.11 -17.80
C GLN A 311 8.90 -3.11 -16.65
N ARG A 312 7.96 -4.06 -16.70
CA ARG A 312 7.83 -5.16 -15.73
C ARG A 312 9.07 -6.04 -15.69
N ALA A 313 9.58 -6.46 -16.85
CA ALA A 313 10.79 -7.27 -16.94
C ALA A 313 12.03 -6.55 -16.36
N MET A 314 12.11 -5.23 -16.56
CA MET A 314 13.17 -4.39 -15.98
C MET A 314 12.95 -4.05 -14.51
N LYS A 315 11.80 -4.42 -13.93
CA LYS A 315 11.35 -4.01 -12.59
C LYS A 315 11.45 -2.49 -12.43
N GLN A 316 10.98 -1.74 -13.41
CA GLN A 316 10.97 -0.28 -13.40
C GLN A 316 9.54 0.24 -13.36
N PRO A 317 9.32 1.39 -12.70
CA PRO A 317 8.01 2.00 -12.72
C PRO A 317 7.75 2.60 -14.11
N GLY A 318 6.50 2.94 -14.39
CA GLY A 318 6.17 3.57 -15.65
C GLY A 318 4.82 4.24 -15.63
N ILE A 319 4.65 5.21 -16.50
CA ILE A 319 3.38 5.86 -16.77
C ILE A 319 3.14 5.77 -18.27
N ILE A 320 1.98 5.28 -18.66
CA ILE A 320 1.57 5.24 -20.07
C ILE A 320 0.15 5.77 -20.21
N THR A 321 -0.08 6.67 -21.15
CA THR A 321 -1.44 7.07 -21.52
C THR A 321 -2.04 6.02 -22.44
N CYS A 322 -3.32 5.69 -22.26
CA CYS A 322 -4.00 4.78 -23.17
C CYS A 322 -5.51 5.00 -23.16
N SER A 323 -6.09 5.30 -24.32
CA SER A 323 -7.55 5.30 -24.51
C SER A 323 -8.11 3.87 -24.66
N ALA A 324 -7.90 3.04 -23.63
CA ALA A 324 -8.46 1.69 -23.48
C ALA A 324 -9.93 1.74 -23.05
N LEU A 325 -10.77 2.31 -23.92
CA LEU A 325 -12.16 2.68 -23.63
C LEU A 325 -13.10 1.51 -23.35
N LYS A 326 -12.77 0.28 -23.78
CA LYS A 326 -13.56 -0.94 -23.51
C LYS A 326 -12.90 -1.83 -22.49
N ARG A 327 -13.70 -2.61 -21.73
CA ARG A 327 -13.21 -3.65 -20.82
C ARG A 327 -12.31 -4.66 -21.54
N ALA A 328 -12.68 -5.06 -22.75
CA ALA A 328 -11.87 -5.96 -23.57
C ALA A 328 -10.46 -5.40 -23.87
N TYR A 329 -10.31 -4.07 -24.03
CA TYR A 329 -9.02 -3.44 -24.27
C TYR A 329 -8.17 -3.42 -23.00
N ARG A 330 -8.81 -3.12 -21.86
CA ARG A 330 -8.18 -3.14 -20.55
C ARG A 330 -7.68 -4.54 -20.17
N GLN A 331 -8.41 -5.59 -20.57
CA GLN A 331 -7.94 -6.97 -20.41
C GLN A 331 -6.66 -7.29 -21.20
N ILE A 332 -6.44 -6.68 -22.36
CA ILE A 332 -5.20 -6.87 -23.13
C ILE A 332 -4.00 -6.24 -22.41
N ILE A 333 -4.15 -4.99 -21.93
CA ILE A 333 -3.02 -4.20 -21.39
C ILE A 333 -2.80 -4.37 -19.89
N ILE A 334 -3.85 -4.65 -19.11
CA ILE A 334 -3.77 -4.94 -17.67
C ILE A 334 -3.78 -6.46 -17.49
N GLY A 335 -4.89 -7.13 -17.83
CA GLY A 335 -5.01 -8.58 -17.72
C GLY A 335 -4.66 -9.10 -16.33
N ASP A 336 -3.73 -10.05 -16.26
CA ASP A 336 -3.23 -10.68 -15.03
C ASP A 336 -1.95 -10.00 -14.48
N ARG A 337 -1.63 -8.78 -14.91
CA ARG A 337 -0.43 -8.03 -14.50
C ARG A 337 -0.71 -7.24 -13.22
N PRO A 338 -0.34 -7.75 -12.03
CA PRO A 338 -0.69 -7.12 -10.76
C PRO A 338 0.07 -5.79 -10.51
N GLU A 339 1.14 -5.52 -11.26
CA GLU A 339 1.90 -4.28 -11.16
C GLU A 339 1.23 -3.10 -11.89
N VAL A 340 0.22 -3.36 -12.73
CA VAL A 340 -0.42 -2.36 -13.58
C VAL A 340 -1.66 -1.81 -12.90
N ARG A 341 -1.72 -0.48 -12.75
CA ARG A 341 -2.85 0.23 -12.16
C ARG A 341 -3.51 1.15 -13.17
N LEU A 342 -4.83 1.01 -13.33
CA LEU A 342 -5.61 1.90 -14.16
C LEU A 342 -5.93 3.20 -13.40
N VAL A 343 -5.67 4.34 -14.02
CA VAL A 343 -6.13 5.66 -13.56
C VAL A 343 -7.16 6.16 -14.56
N TYR A 344 -8.44 6.21 -14.16
CA TYR A 344 -9.52 6.64 -15.02
C TYR A 344 -9.87 8.10 -14.78
N LEU A 345 -9.59 8.94 -15.77
CA LEU A 345 -9.95 10.36 -15.78
C LEU A 345 -11.40 10.51 -16.24
N ARG A 346 -12.31 10.63 -15.27
CA ARG A 346 -13.74 10.76 -15.52
C ARG A 346 -14.08 12.22 -15.82
N LEU A 347 -14.62 12.47 -17.01
CA LEU A 347 -15.19 13.76 -17.38
C LEU A 347 -16.63 13.86 -16.87
N GLY A 348 -16.99 15.00 -16.27
CA GLY A 348 -18.38 15.30 -15.94
C GLY A 348 -19.21 15.51 -17.22
N ARG A 349 -20.51 15.17 -17.17
CA ARG A 349 -21.42 15.34 -18.32
C ARG A 349 -21.44 16.78 -18.86
N ASP A 350 -21.29 17.77 -17.99
CA ASP A 350 -21.27 19.19 -18.37
C ASP A 350 -20.01 19.55 -19.17
N LEU A 351 -18.84 19.04 -18.76
CA LEU A 351 -17.56 19.22 -19.47
C LEU A 351 -17.51 18.45 -20.79
N MET A 352 -18.19 17.30 -20.88
CA MET A 352 -18.36 16.58 -22.14
C MET A 352 -19.20 17.41 -23.14
N ALA A 353 -20.27 18.05 -22.68
CA ALA A 353 -21.11 18.91 -23.50
C ALA A 353 -20.37 20.18 -23.97
N GLU A 354 -19.56 20.80 -23.11
CA GLU A 354 -18.72 21.95 -23.47
C GLU A 354 -17.67 21.60 -24.53
N HIS A 355 -17.01 20.44 -24.42
CA HIS A 355 -16.05 19.98 -25.43
C HIS A 355 -16.71 19.67 -26.77
N LEU A 356 -17.90 19.05 -26.76
CA LEU A 356 -18.69 18.80 -27.98
C LEU A 356 -19.18 20.10 -28.64
N SER A 357 -19.29 21.21 -27.90
CA SER A 357 -19.72 22.53 -28.40
C SER A 357 -18.59 23.38 -29.03
N GLY A 358 -17.33 22.90 -29.00
CA GLY A 358 -16.22 23.49 -29.76
C GLY A 358 -15.55 24.73 -29.15
N ARG A 359 -15.65 24.96 -27.84
CA ARG A 359 -15.13 26.18 -27.18
C ARG A 359 -13.65 26.17 -26.79
N GLN A 360 -12.87 25.13 -27.11
CA GLN A 360 -11.43 25.10 -26.85
C GLN A 360 -10.67 24.83 -28.15
N GLY A 361 -9.81 25.78 -28.53
CA GLY A 361 -9.05 25.73 -29.78
C GLY A 361 -8.10 24.54 -29.86
N HIS A 362 -7.95 24.00 -31.07
CA HIS A 362 -7.02 22.93 -31.47
C HIS A 362 -7.22 21.58 -30.75
N SER A 363 -8.34 20.90 -30.99
CA SER A 363 -8.44 19.46 -30.68
C SER A 363 -9.48 18.75 -31.56
N MET A 364 -9.25 17.44 -31.74
CA MET A 364 -9.92 16.48 -32.65
C MET A 364 -11.32 16.82 -33.21
N PRO A 365 -11.65 16.38 -34.45
CA PRO A 365 -12.99 16.48 -35.01
C PRO A 365 -14.07 15.99 -34.02
N ALA A 366 -15.13 16.77 -33.82
CA ALA A 366 -16.20 16.48 -32.85
C ALA A 366 -16.84 15.09 -33.04
N ALA A 367 -16.87 14.58 -34.28
CA ALA A 367 -17.33 13.24 -34.61
C ALA A 367 -16.47 12.13 -33.97
N LEU A 368 -15.15 12.31 -33.89
CA LEU A 368 -14.25 11.35 -33.25
C LEU A 368 -14.39 11.37 -31.73
N LEU A 369 -14.55 12.55 -31.12
CA LEU A 369 -14.83 12.66 -29.68
C LEU A 369 -16.14 11.95 -29.32
N ARG A 370 -17.19 12.17 -30.11
CA ARG A 370 -18.48 11.48 -29.94
C ARG A 370 -18.33 9.96 -30.01
N SER A 371 -17.58 9.46 -31.01
CA SER A 371 -17.33 8.02 -31.13
C SER A 371 -16.61 7.44 -29.91
N GLN A 372 -15.70 8.19 -29.28
CA GLN A 372 -15.01 7.74 -28.07
C GLN A 372 -15.92 7.71 -26.85
N ILE A 373 -16.81 8.71 -26.70
CA ILE A 373 -17.82 8.72 -25.64
C ILE A 373 -18.77 7.53 -25.82
N ASP A 374 -19.23 7.27 -27.04
CA ASP A 374 -20.12 6.13 -27.34
C ASP A 374 -19.42 4.77 -27.14
N THR A 375 -18.08 4.74 -27.27
CA THR A 375 -17.26 3.53 -27.07
C THR A 375 -16.87 3.31 -25.60
N LEU A 376 -16.98 4.34 -24.75
CA LEU A 376 -16.51 4.28 -23.37
C LEU A 376 -17.40 3.35 -22.53
N GLU A 377 -16.84 2.20 -22.17
CA GLU A 377 -17.31 1.36 -21.08
C GLU A 377 -16.56 1.80 -19.83
N GLU A 378 -17.23 2.56 -18.96
CA GLU A 378 -16.63 3.01 -17.69
C GLU A 378 -16.04 1.80 -16.94
N PRO A 379 -14.82 1.91 -16.39
CA PRO A 379 -14.22 0.79 -15.68
C PRO A 379 -15.07 0.37 -14.49
N ASP A 380 -15.35 -0.92 -14.42
CA ASP A 380 -16.13 -1.50 -13.33
C ASP A 380 -15.31 -1.51 -12.03
N PRO A 381 -15.92 -1.41 -10.84
CA PRO A 381 -15.20 -1.52 -9.58
C PRO A 381 -14.35 -2.81 -9.44
N SER A 382 -14.70 -3.90 -10.12
CA SER A 382 -13.89 -5.13 -10.19
C SER A 382 -12.60 -4.99 -11.00
N GLU A 383 -12.52 -4.01 -11.90
CA GLU A 383 -11.29 -3.61 -12.61
C GLU A 383 -10.45 -2.63 -11.77
N ASP A 384 -11.01 -2.20 -10.65
CA ASP A 384 -10.35 -1.43 -9.61
C ASP A 384 -9.61 -0.17 -10.11
N PRO A 385 -10.29 0.72 -10.86
CA PRO A 385 -9.70 1.96 -11.33
C PRO A 385 -9.40 2.93 -10.18
N LEU A 386 -8.31 3.69 -10.29
CA LEU A 386 -8.19 4.99 -9.63
C LEU A 386 -9.00 6.01 -10.42
N THR A 387 -10.28 6.13 -10.11
CA THR A 387 -11.18 7.08 -10.78
C THR A 387 -11.00 8.49 -10.22
N VAL A 388 -10.67 9.43 -11.09
CA VAL A 388 -10.41 10.83 -10.76
C VAL A 388 -11.33 11.71 -11.59
N ASP A 389 -12.18 12.48 -10.91
CA ASP A 389 -13.03 13.46 -11.57
C ASP A 389 -12.21 14.66 -12.06
N VAL A 390 -12.24 14.92 -13.36
CA VAL A 390 -11.50 16.02 -13.99
C VAL A 390 -12.24 17.34 -13.76
N ARG A 391 -12.27 17.80 -12.52
CA ARG A 391 -12.89 19.08 -12.09
C ARG A 391 -11.90 20.06 -11.46
N ALA A 392 -10.62 19.67 -11.39
CA ALA A 392 -9.56 20.45 -10.79
C ALA A 392 -8.33 20.53 -11.73
N PRO A 393 -7.41 21.47 -11.52
CA PRO A 393 -6.17 21.55 -12.30
C PRO A 393 -5.34 20.27 -12.22
N ALA A 394 -4.59 19.97 -13.28
CA ALA A 394 -3.75 18.76 -13.37
C ALA A 394 -2.79 18.61 -12.18
N THR A 395 -2.28 19.72 -11.64
CA THR A 395 -1.41 19.73 -10.45
C THR A 395 -2.09 19.20 -9.19
N TYR A 396 -3.39 19.47 -9.01
CA TYR A 396 -4.16 18.94 -7.89
C TYR A 396 -4.50 17.46 -8.14
N LEU A 397 -4.92 17.12 -9.35
CA LEU A 397 -5.26 15.74 -9.71
C LEU A 397 -4.04 14.82 -9.62
N ALA A 398 -2.86 15.26 -10.03
CA ALA A 398 -1.62 14.53 -9.85
C ALA A 398 -1.28 14.31 -8.37
N ASN A 399 -1.49 15.31 -7.50
CA ASN A 399 -1.34 15.12 -6.05
C ASN A 399 -2.34 14.09 -5.51
N GLU A 400 -3.58 14.13 -5.96
CA GLU A 400 -4.60 13.19 -5.53
C GLU A 400 -4.27 11.77 -5.99
N ILE A 401 -3.83 11.59 -7.23
CA ILE A 401 -3.36 10.30 -7.75
C ILE A 401 -2.15 9.82 -6.95
N ILE A 402 -1.14 10.68 -6.71
CA ILE A 402 0.03 10.34 -5.90
C ILE A 402 -0.38 9.98 -4.46
N ARG A 403 -1.36 10.67 -3.87
CA ARG A 403 -1.89 10.37 -2.53
C ARG A 403 -2.58 9.01 -2.50
N LEU A 404 -3.40 8.71 -3.50
CA LEU A 404 -4.08 7.41 -3.66
C LEU A 404 -3.10 6.27 -3.94
N LEU A 405 -2.01 6.55 -4.67
CA LEU A 405 -0.88 5.63 -4.85
C LEU A 405 -0.04 5.50 -3.57
N GLY A 406 0.10 6.59 -2.80
CA GLY A 406 0.90 6.72 -1.57
C GLY A 406 0.23 6.14 -0.32
N ALA A 407 -1.08 5.89 -0.34
CA ALA A 407 -1.70 4.89 0.54
C ALA A 407 -1.11 3.48 0.30
N SER A 408 -0.36 3.29 -0.80
CA SER A 408 0.36 2.08 -1.19
C SER A 408 1.87 2.28 -1.44
N ALA A 409 2.49 3.43 -1.14
CA ALA A 409 3.93 3.62 -1.37
C ALA A 409 4.60 4.60 -0.40
N THR A 410 5.65 4.12 0.25
CA THR A 410 6.53 4.82 1.19
C THR A 410 7.38 5.89 0.49
N VAL A 411 7.50 7.04 1.12
CA VAL A 411 8.35 8.17 0.72
C VAL A 411 9.82 7.76 0.74
N ALA A 412 10.50 7.86 -0.42
CA ALA A 412 11.95 7.97 -0.47
C ALA A 412 12.30 9.40 -0.90
N GLY A 413 12.47 10.26 0.10
CA GLY A 413 13.19 11.51 -0.08
C GLY A 413 14.64 11.20 -0.42
N GLY A 414 15.12 11.75 -1.53
CA GLY A 414 16.49 11.59 -1.97
C GLY A 414 16.94 12.82 -2.73
N ASN A 415 17.16 13.93 -2.01
CA ASN A 415 18.07 14.93 -2.53
C ASN A 415 19.49 14.38 -2.35
N SER A 416 20.10 14.07 -3.49
CA SER A 416 21.47 13.63 -3.66
C SER A 416 22.45 14.56 -2.95
N LEU A 417 23.48 14.00 -2.29
CA LEU A 417 24.88 14.42 -2.37
C LEU A 417 25.75 13.54 -1.45
N ARG A 418 26.47 12.56 -2.02
CA ARG A 418 27.94 12.60 -2.09
C ARG A 418 28.51 11.39 -2.83
N ARG A 419 29.42 11.74 -3.74
CA ARG A 419 30.14 10.92 -4.69
C ARG A 419 31.04 9.87 -4.02
N ARG A 420 31.17 8.75 -4.72
CA ARG A 420 32.33 7.84 -4.70
C ARG A 420 33.64 8.62 -4.92
N LYS A 421 34.66 8.34 -4.11
CA LYS A 421 36.08 8.26 -4.49
C LYS A 421 36.59 7.00 -3.78
N ALA A 422 36.78 5.89 -4.50
CA ALA A 422 37.99 5.56 -5.25
C ALA A 422 39.22 5.54 -4.33
N TYR A 423 39.65 4.32 -3.99
CA TYR A 423 40.95 4.00 -3.43
C TYR A 423 42.06 4.59 -4.29
N GLY A 424 43.03 5.23 -3.64
CA GLY A 424 44.27 5.73 -4.22
C GLY A 424 45.18 6.18 -3.07
N GLU A 425 46.30 5.49 -2.93
CA GLU A 425 47.34 5.64 -1.91
C GLU A 425 47.74 7.10 -1.69
N HIS A 426 47.93 7.49 -0.42
CA HIS A 426 49.11 8.23 0.03
C HIS A 426 49.25 8.13 1.55
N ASP A 427 50.40 7.60 1.92
CA ASP A 427 51.02 7.52 3.24
C ASP A 427 51.18 8.91 3.88
N CYS A 428 50.87 9.05 5.17
CA CYS A 428 51.37 10.08 6.09
C CYS A 428 50.82 9.82 7.50
N SER A 429 51.68 9.26 8.34
CA SER A 429 51.58 9.11 9.79
C SER A 429 51.20 10.38 10.54
N VAL A 430 50.31 10.29 11.56
CA VAL A 430 50.17 11.31 12.62
C VAL A 430 49.99 10.65 13.99
N ASP A 431 50.74 11.21 14.94
CA ASP A 431 51.05 10.86 16.33
C ASP A 431 49.84 10.79 17.30
N PRO A 432 49.82 9.93 18.37
CA PRO A 432 48.66 9.78 19.25
C PRO A 432 48.49 10.83 20.38
N ASP A 433 49.37 11.83 20.52
CA ASP A 433 49.47 12.64 21.75
C ASP A 433 49.08 14.14 21.63
N THR A 434 47.91 14.47 21.05
CA THR A 434 47.41 15.89 21.10
C THR A 434 46.10 16.02 21.89
N PRO A 435 46.03 16.84 22.96
CA PRO A 435 44.83 16.98 23.79
C PRO A 435 43.74 17.86 23.17
N ILE A 436 42.48 17.51 23.41
CA ILE A 436 41.28 18.25 23.01
C ILE A 436 40.96 19.35 24.05
N PRO A 437 40.76 20.63 23.68
CA PRO A 437 40.37 21.66 24.62
C PRO A 437 38.86 21.64 24.89
N THR A 438 38.50 21.62 26.17
CA THR A 438 37.14 21.85 26.68
C THR A 438 36.88 23.35 26.87
N THR A 439 35.83 23.89 26.27
CA THR A 439 35.31 25.22 26.62
C THR A 439 33.87 25.10 27.09
N SER A 440 33.68 25.45 28.36
CA SER A 440 32.40 25.71 29.03
C SER A 440 31.73 26.97 28.47
N PHE A 441 30.40 26.95 28.34
CA PHE A 441 29.62 28.17 28.26
C PHE A 441 28.60 28.17 29.40
N ALA A 442 28.76 29.18 30.25
CA ALA A 442 27.88 29.55 31.34
C ALA A 442 26.70 30.37 30.83
N ASP A 443 25.68 30.42 31.69
CA ASP A 443 24.45 31.19 31.60
C ASP A 443 24.68 32.67 31.26
N ASP A 444 23.84 33.23 30.39
CA ASP A 444 23.43 34.63 30.50
C ASP A 444 22.07 34.87 29.81
N GLU A 445 21.31 35.74 30.44
CA GLU A 445 19.87 35.89 30.39
C GLU A 445 19.46 37.16 29.60
N PHE A 446 18.24 37.14 29.01
CA PHE A 446 17.37 38.26 28.56
C PHE A 446 17.67 39.08 27.28
N PRO A 447 16.67 39.80 26.68
CA PRO A 447 15.20 39.66 26.71
C PRO A 447 14.51 39.72 25.31
N LEU A 448 13.20 39.42 25.29
CA LEU A 448 12.25 39.61 24.16
C LEU A 448 12.10 41.08 23.71
N PRO A 449 11.64 41.34 22.47
CA PRO A 449 10.20 41.37 22.14
C PRO A 449 9.74 40.33 21.12
#